data_AF-A0A9W8CIF0-F1
#
_entry.id   AF-A0A9W8CIF0-F1
#
_cell.length_a   1.000
_cell.length_b   1.000
_cell.length_c   1.000
_cell.angle_alpha   90.00
_cell.angle_beta   90.00
_cell.angle_gamma   90.00
#
_symmetry.space_group_name_H-M   'P 1'
#
loop_
_entity.id
_entity.type
_entity.pdbx_description
1 polymer ?
#
loop_
_entity_poly.entity_id
_entity_poly.type
_entity_poly.pdbx_seq_one_letter_code
_entity_poly.pdbx_strand_id
1 'polypeptide(L)'
;MLERHLQIIKEFAPEEIVCYGIGSPFSSVSQWQLALILEINSVFKLHLWAFDPVTTVVDAEALEQLGICIIPENEQAKRKALKKTLFFMPHCEQFLYENVVAANWSTDLLDRVMVVGNRFSGYKEAQGAKEFADRSPHLSRLIDSLTVAEFPNERVLKLRHSFNL
;
A
#
# COMPACT_ATOMS: atom_id res chain seq x y z
N MET A 1 -1.45 17.83 9.79
CA MET A 1 -0.30 17.00 9.36
C MET A 1 -0.67 16.11 8.17
N LEU A 2 -1.83 15.42 8.19
CA LEU A 2 -2.29 14.58 7.07
C LEU A 2 -2.90 15.35 5.89
N GLU A 3 -3.30 16.62 6.08
CA GLU A 3 -4.03 17.42 5.08
C GLU A 3 -3.33 17.51 3.72
N ARG A 4 -2.00 17.67 3.70
CA ARG A 4 -1.22 17.68 2.46
C ARG A 4 -1.33 16.35 1.72
N HIS A 5 -1.24 15.23 2.43
CA HIS A 5 -1.35 13.89 1.85
C HIS A 5 -2.76 13.61 1.35
N LEU A 6 -3.77 14.03 2.10
CA LEU A 6 -5.17 13.96 1.66
C LEU A 6 -5.39 14.79 0.38
N GLN A 7 -4.75 15.95 0.26
CA GLN A 7 -4.82 16.77 -0.96
C GLN A 7 -4.18 16.06 -2.17
N ILE A 8 -3.03 15.41 -1.99
CA ILE A 8 -2.38 14.61 -3.05
C ILE A 8 -3.26 13.43 -3.47
N ILE A 9 -3.85 12.71 -2.50
CA ILE A 9 -4.78 11.61 -2.79
C ILE A 9 -6.01 12.16 -3.53
N LYS A 10 -6.51 13.33 -3.13
CA LYS A 10 -7.64 13.98 -3.79
C LYS A 10 -7.34 14.39 -5.23
N GLU A 11 -6.14 14.88 -5.53
CA GLU A 11 -5.70 15.23 -6.89
C GLU A 11 -5.57 14.00 -7.78
N PHE A 12 -5.07 12.89 -7.23
CA PHE A 12 -5.08 11.62 -7.93
C PHE A 12 -6.50 11.13 -8.24
N ALA A 13 -7.45 11.39 -7.33
CA ALA A 13 -8.86 11.01 -7.44
C ALA A 13 -9.06 9.49 -7.58
N PRO A 14 -8.70 8.70 -6.55
CA PRO A 14 -8.89 7.25 -6.57
C PRO A 14 -10.38 6.90 -6.59
N GLU A 15 -10.68 5.80 -7.25
CA GLU A 15 -12.02 5.21 -7.35
C GLU A 15 -12.17 3.99 -6.43
N GLU A 16 -11.04 3.42 -5.99
CA GLU A 16 -10.98 2.31 -5.05
C GLU A 16 -9.65 2.29 -4.30
N ILE A 17 -9.64 1.56 -3.18
CA ILE A 17 -8.44 1.32 -2.40
C ILE A 17 -8.25 -0.19 -2.26
N VAL A 18 -7.03 -0.66 -2.48
CA VAL A 18 -6.65 -2.06 -2.35
C VAL A 18 -5.53 -2.16 -1.33
N CYS A 19 -5.76 -2.89 -0.25
CA CYS A 19 -4.82 -3.07 0.81
C CYS A 19 -4.18 -4.45 0.74
N TYR A 20 -2.86 -4.51 0.71
CA TYR A 20 -2.11 -5.75 0.87
C TYR A 20 -1.27 -5.66 2.13
N GLY A 21 -1.25 -6.71 2.94
CA GLY A 21 -0.31 -6.81 4.06
C GLY A 21 -0.66 -5.99 5.30
N ILE A 22 -1.95 -5.72 5.58
CA ILE A 22 -2.35 -4.95 6.78
C ILE A 22 -2.05 -5.72 8.08
N GLY A 23 -1.97 -7.05 8.02
CA GLY A 23 -1.90 -7.97 9.15
C GLY A 23 -3.26 -8.16 9.83
N SER A 24 -3.24 -8.86 10.97
CA SER A 24 -4.46 -9.09 11.76
C SER A 24 -4.89 -7.79 12.49
N PRO A 25 -6.16 -7.34 12.37
CA PRO A 25 -6.71 -6.18 13.09
C PRO A 25 -6.61 -6.26 14.63
N PHE A 26 -6.27 -7.42 15.20
CA PHE A 26 -6.04 -7.59 16.64
C PHE A 26 -4.58 -7.31 17.06
N SER A 27 -3.67 -7.06 16.11
CA SER A 27 -2.30 -6.63 16.39
C SER A 27 -2.23 -5.11 16.55
N SER A 28 -1.37 -4.63 17.46
CA SER A 28 -1.25 -3.19 17.73
C SER A 28 -0.81 -2.37 16.51
N VAL A 29 0.05 -2.93 15.65
CA VAL A 29 0.54 -2.26 14.44
C VAL A 29 -0.56 -2.19 13.38
N SER A 30 -1.23 -3.31 13.13
CA SER A 30 -2.33 -3.40 12.17
C SER A 30 -3.49 -2.49 12.55
N GLN A 31 -3.74 -2.26 13.85
CA GLN A 31 -4.74 -1.29 14.31
C GLN A 31 -4.43 0.13 13.85
N TRP A 32 -3.16 0.56 13.88
CA TRP A 32 -2.79 1.89 13.38
C TRP A 32 -2.89 1.99 11.86
N GLN A 33 -2.49 0.93 11.14
CA GLN A 33 -2.67 0.86 9.69
C GLN A 33 -4.17 0.92 9.31
N LEU A 34 -5.01 0.18 10.04
CA LEU A 34 -6.45 0.16 9.87
C LEU A 34 -7.10 1.49 10.25
N ALA A 35 -6.66 2.15 11.32
CA ALA A 35 -7.13 3.48 11.66
C ALA A 35 -6.81 4.49 10.55
N LEU A 36 -5.60 4.41 9.97
CA LEU A 36 -5.20 5.29 8.87
C LEU A 36 -6.03 5.03 7.60
N ILE A 37 -6.25 3.77 7.22
CA ILE A 37 -7.05 3.47 6.01
C ILE A 37 -8.50 3.93 6.19
N LEU A 38 -9.08 3.74 7.37
CA LEU A 38 -10.44 4.18 7.69
C LEU A 38 -10.55 5.70 7.70
N GLU A 39 -9.54 6.41 8.24
CA GLU A 39 -9.50 7.87 8.23
C GLU A 39 -9.42 8.41 6.80
N ILE A 40 -8.54 7.85 5.96
CA ILE A 40 -8.48 8.18 4.53
C ILE A 40 -9.84 7.92 3.88
N ASN A 41 -10.44 6.74 4.13
CA ASN A 41 -11.70 6.39 3.49
C ASN A 41 -12.91 7.19 4.03
N SER A 42 -12.83 7.78 5.22
CA SER A 42 -13.88 8.66 5.74
C SER A 42 -14.07 9.90 4.86
N VAL A 43 -12.99 10.35 4.19
CA VAL A 43 -12.97 11.49 3.28
C VAL A 43 -13.44 11.10 1.88
N PHE A 44 -12.94 9.98 1.34
CA PHE A 44 -13.17 9.61 -0.06
C PHE A 44 -14.35 8.66 -0.28
N LYS A 45 -14.76 7.90 0.74
CA LYS A 45 -15.90 6.96 0.72
C LYS A 45 -15.84 5.97 -0.44
N LEU A 46 -14.70 5.34 -0.62
CA LEU A 46 -14.40 4.41 -1.70
C LEU A 46 -14.63 2.96 -1.28
N HIS A 47 -14.70 2.07 -2.27
CA HIS A 47 -14.64 0.64 -2.02
C HIS A 47 -13.25 0.26 -1.52
N LEU A 48 -13.20 -0.44 -0.39
CA LEU A 48 -11.99 -0.95 0.24
C LEU A 48 -11.90 -2.45 -0.01
N TRP A 49 -10.75 -2.89 -0.52
CA TRP A 49 -10.39 -4.30 -0.60
C TRP A 49 -9.21 -4.59 0.31
N ALA A 50 -9.17 -5.76 0.94
CA ALA A 50 -8.03 -6.20 1.72
C ALA A 50 -7.66 -7.66 1.44
N PHE A 51 -6.36 -7.92 1.38
CA PHE A 51 -5.79 -9.25 1.46
C PHE A 51 -4.59 -9.26 2.40
N ASP A 52 -4.53 -10.27 3.26
CA ASP A 52 -3.33 -10.60 4.01
C ASP A 52 -3.28 -12.12 4.21
N PRO A 53 -2.15 -12.80 3.94
CA PRO A 53 -2.03 -14.25 4.13
C PRO A 53 -2.23 -14.71 5.59
N VAL A 54 -2.10 -13.81 6.57
CA VAL A 54 -2.35 -14.13 7.99
C VAL A 54 -3.79 -13.87 8.42
N THR A 55 -4.66 -13.35 7.54
CA THR A 55 -6.08 -13.09 7.83
C THR A 55 -6.78 -14.39 8.21
N THR A 56 -7.27 -14.45 9.44
CA THR A 56 -8.17 -15.52 9.91
C THR A 56 -9.63 -15.21 9.57
N VAL A 57 -10.54 -16.17 9.79
CA VAL A 57 -11.98 -15.96 9.63
C VAL A 57 -12.48 -14.81 10.54
N VAL A 58 -11.98 -14.74 11.77
CA VAL A 58 -12.36 -13.68 12.72
C VAL A 58 -11.84 -12.31 12.27
N ASP A 59 -10.64 -12.27 11.69
CA ASP A 59 -10.10 -11.03 11.11
C ASP A 59 -10.95 -10.57 9.92
N ALA A 60 -11.32 -11.49 9.03
CA ALA A 60 -12.16 -11.22 7.87
C ALA A 60 -13.51 -10.64 8.29
N GLU A 61 -14.21 -11.29 9.23
CA GLU A 61 -15.50 -10.81 9.76
C GLU A 61 -15.38 -9.41 10.38
N ALA A 62 -14.31 -9.14 11.12
CA ALA A 62 -14.07 -7.84 11.73
C ALA A 62 -13.83 -6.74 10.67
N LEU A 63 -13.05 -7.04 9.63
CA LEU A 63 -12.79 -6.12 8.51
C LEU A 63 -14.06 -5.86 7.68
N GLU A 64 -14.88 -6.88 7.45
CA GLU A 64 -16.16 -6.75 6.74
C GLU A 64 -17.16 -5.86 7.50
N GLN A 65 -17.21 -5.97 8.84
CA GLN A 65 -18.02 -5.07 9.67
C GLN A 65 -17.58 -3.59 9.56
N LEU A 66 -16.33 -3.34 9.17
CA LEU A 66 -15.79 -2.01 8.92
C LEU A 66 -15.99 -1.56 7.45
N GLY A 67 -16.71 -2.34 6.64
CA GLY A 67 -16.98 -2.04 5.23
C GLY A 67 -15.82 -2.39 4.28
N ILE A 68 -14.89 -3.25 4.72
CA ILE A 68 -13.74 -3.70 3.91
C ILE A 68 -14.08 -5.06 3.29
N CYS A 69 -14.01 -5.16 1.97
CA CYS A 69 -14.23 -6.41 1.25
C CYS A 69 -12.97 -7.27 1.25
N ILE A 70 -13.09 -8.53 1.64
CA ILE A 70 -11.96 -9.47 1.63
C ILE A 70 -11.74 -10.00 0.22
N ILE A 71 -10.49 -9.93 -0.24
CA ILE A 71 -10.06 -10.58 -1.47
C ILE A 71 -9.89 -12.08 -1.16
N PRO A 72 -10.58 -12.98 -1.87
CA PRO A 72 -10.62 -14.40 -1.48
C PRO A 72 -9.33 -15.16 -1.79
N GLU A 73 -8.53 -14.67 -2.76
CA GLU A 73 -7.35 -15.36 -3.25
C GLU A 73 -6.09 -14.50 -3.13
N ASN A 74 -4.96 -15.16 -2.91
CA ASN A 74 -3.66 -14.48 -2.90
C ASN A 74 -3.25 -14.09 -4.33
N GLU A 75 -3.62 -12.88 -4.74
CA GLU A 75 -3.22 -12.30 -6.02
C GLU A 75 -1.72 -11.99 -6.11
N GLN A 76 -0.96 -12.12 -5.00
CA GLN A 76 0.45 -11.73 -4.89
C GLN A 76 0.68 -10.26 -5.30
N ALA A 77 -0.31 -9.39 -5.06
CA ALA A 77 -0.35 -8.01 -5.51
C ALA A 77 -0.27 -7.81 -7.05
N LYS A 78 -0.61 -8.83 -7.85
CA LYS A 78 -0.63 -8.76 -9.33
C LYS A 78 -1.97 -8.21 -9.88
N ARG A 79 -2.65 -7.36 -9.12
CA ARG A 79 -3.94 -6.78 -9.52
C ARG A 79 -3.75 -5.68 -10.55
N LYS A 80 -4.52 -5.76 -11.64
CA LYS A 80 -4.59 -4.70 -12.65
C LYS A 80 -5.48 -3.56 -12.17
N ALA A 81 -4.96 -2.34 -12.17
CA ALA A 81 -5.67 -1.10 -11.87
C ALA A 81 -6.53 -0.68 -13.06
N LEU A 82 -7.67 -1.35 -13.23
CA LEU A 82 -8.63 -1.01 -14.30
C LEU A 82 -9.30 0.35 -14.05
N LYS A 83 -9.27 0.82 -12.81
CA LYS A 83 -9.70 2.13 -12.33
C LYS A 83 -8.53 2.82 -11.66
N LYS A 84 -8.66 4.10 -11.31
CA LYS A 84 -7.67 4.75 -10.45
C LYS A 84 -7.65 4.09 -9.07
N THR A 85 -6.62 3.31 -8.80
CA THR A 85 -6.51 2.46 -7.61
C THR A 85 -5.41 2.99 -6.71
N LEU A 86 -5.76 3.24 -5.45
CA LEU A 86 -4.78 3.48 -4.40
C LEU A 86 -4.43 2.13 -3.75
N PHE A 87 -3.19 1.69 -3.94
CA PHE A 87 -2.63 0.54 -3.26
C PHE A 87 -2.06 0.97 -1.90
N PHE A 88 -2.64 0.46 -0.83
CA PHE A 88 -2.14 0.67 0.53
C PHE A 88 -1.34 -0.57 0.96
N MET A 89 -0.03 -0.42 1.02
CA MET A 89 0.90 -1.53 1.19
C MET A 89 2.08 -1.16 2.10
N PRO A 90 1.91 -0.52 3.27
CA PRO A 90 3.04 -0.25 4.15
C PRO A 90 3.65 -1.57 4.66
N HIS A 91 4.96 -1.60 4.85
CA HIS A 91 5.70 -2.76 5.37
C HIS A 91 5.65 -4.04 4.52
N CYS A 92 5.04 -4.00 3.33
CA CYS A 92 5.12 -5.08 2.36
C CYS A 92 6.56 -5.32 1.87
N GLU A 93 6.82 -6.54 1.47
CA GLU A 93 8.07 -6.93 0.86
C GLU A 93 8.23 -6.30 -0.53
N GLN A 94 9.47 -6.03 -0.93
CA GLN A 94 9.82 -5.41 -2.20
C GLN A 94 9.16 -6.11 -3.42
N PHE A 95 9.08 -7.44 -3.40
CA PHE A 95 8.54 -8.21 -4.53
C PHE A 95 7.04 -7.93 -4.75
N LEU A 96 6.28 -7.53 -3.73
CA LEU A 96 4.87 -7.18 -3.88
C LEU A 96 4.70 -5.86 -4.64
N TYR A 97 5.55 -4.87 -4.39
CA TYR A 97 5.54 -3.63 -5.17
C TYR A 97 5.97 -3.87 -6.63
N GLU A 98 6.97 -4.73 -6.84
CA GLU A 98 7.38 -5.14 -8.19
C GLU A 98 6.20 -5.79 -8.93
N ASN A 99 5.43 -6.65 -8.25
CA ASN A 99 4.25 -7.28 -8.84
C ASN A 99 3.14 -6.28 -9.21
N VAL A 100 2.87 -5.26 -8.38
CA VAL A 100 1.91 -4.20 -8.71
C VAL A 100 2.33 -3.47 -9.98
N VAL A 101 3.60 -3.06 -10.04
CA VAL A 101 4.12 -2.31 -11.18
C VAL A 101 4.15 -3.19 -12.44
N ALA A 102 4.62 -4.43 -12.33
CA ALA A 102 4.68 -5.37 -13.45
C ALA A 102 3.29 -5.71 -14.01
N ALA A 103 2.28 -5.90 -13.15
CA ALA A 103 0.91 -6.18 -13.58
C ALA A 103 0.28 -5.01 -14.35
N ASN A 104 0.76 -3.79 -14.10
CA ASN A 104 0.26 -2.55 -14.66
C ASN A 104 1.22 -1.88 -15.66
N TRP A 105 2.16 -2.64 -16.26
CA TRP A 105 3.28 -2.10 -17.05
C TRP A 105 2.90 -1.53 -18.44
N SER A 106 2.07 -0.49 -18.44
CA SER A 106 1.73 0.34 -19.61
C SER A 106 1.40 1.74 -19.12
N THR A 107 1.62 2.76 -19.95
CA THR A 107 1.36 4.17 -19.55
C THR A 107 -0.06 4.37 -19.01
N ASP A 108 -1.07 3.85 -19.71
CA ASP A 108 -2.48 3.99 -19.32
C ASP A 108 -2.81 3.34 -17.96
N LEU A 109 -2.20 2.20 -17.63
CA LEU A 109 -2.41 1.53 -16.35
C LEU A 109 -1.56 2.14 -15.23
N LEU A 110 -0.31 2.54 -15.51
CA LEU A 110 0.55 3.18 -14.50
C LEU A 110 -0.02 4.53 -14.04
N ASP A 111 -0.65 5.29 -14.94
CA ASP A 111 -1.34 6.55 -14.60
C ASP A 111 -2.55 6.33 -13.66
N ARG A 112 -3.00 5.08 -13.49
CA ARG A 112 -4.08 4.67 -12.59
C ARG A 112 -3.57 4.07 -11.28
N VAL A 113 -2.27 4.08 -11.03
CA VAL A 113 -1.67 3.49 -9.81
C VAL A 113 -1.15 4.60 -8.90
N MET A 114 -1.64 4.62 -7.66
CA MET A 114 -1.01 5.33 -6.55
C MET A 114 -0.63 4.32 -5.47
N VAL A 115 0.56 4.46 -4.87
CA VAL A 115 1.01 3.58 -3.79
C VAL A 115 1.26 4.39 -2.53
N VAL A 116 0.61 3.99 -1.43
CA VAL A 116 1.01 4.36 -0.07
C VAL A 116 1.78 3.17 0.50
N GLY A 117 3.09 3.32 0.67
CA GLY A 117 3.95 2.19 1.06
C GLY A 117 5.36 2.60 1.45
N ASN A 118 6.27 1.63 1.38
CA ASN A 118 7.66 1.79 1.74
C ASN A 118 8.40 2.71 0.75
N ARG A 119 9.49 3.33 1.23
CA ARG A 119 10.36 4.13 0.38
C ARG A 119 11.18 3.21 -0.53
N PHE A 120 10.88 3.19 -1.82
CA PHE A 120 11.57 2.31 -2.78
C PHE A 120 13.07 2.61 -2.89
N SER A 121 13.48 3.86 -2.70
CA SER A 121 14.90 4.24 -2.70
C SER A 121 15.68 3.52 -1.60
N GLY A 122 15.04 3.20 -0.47
CA GLY A 122 15.66 2.45 0.62
C GLY A 122 16.11 1.04 0.21
N TYR A 123 15.38 0.38 -0.69
CA TYR A 123 15.80 -0.92 -1.24
C TYR A 123 17.04 -0.77 -2.14
N LYS A 124 17.04 0.23 -3.04
CA LYS A 124 18.18 0.55 -3.92
C LYS A 124 19.42 0.94 -3.12
N GLU A 125 19.26 1.70 -2.04
CA GLU A 125 20.33 2.09 -1.11
C GLU A 125 20.92 0.87 -0.38
N ALA A 126 20.06 -0.04 0.13
CA ALA A 126 20.50 -1.20 0.92
C ALA A 126 21.14 -2.33 0.08
N GLN A 127 20.64 -2.56 -1.14
CA GLN A 127 21.06 -3.66 -2.01
C GLN A 127 22.08 -3.23 -3.08
N GLY A 128 22.16 -1.93 -3.36
CA GLY A 128 22.86 -1.41 -4.53
C GLY A 128 22.04 -1.53 -5.82
N ALA A 129 22.37 -0.69 -6.81
CA ALA A 129 21.56 -0.52 -8.01
C ALA A 129 21.39 -1.79 -8.86
N LYS A 130 22.44 -2.62 -8.96
CA LYS A 130 22.40 -3.84 -9.77
C LYS A 130 21.45 -4.88 -9.16
N GLU A 131 21.63 -5.22 -7.89
CA GLU A 131 20.78 -6.20 -7.22
C GLU A 131 19.32 -5.74 -7.15
N PHE A 132 19.09 -4.44 -6.89
CA PHE A 132 17.75 -3.87 -6.94
C PHE A 132 17.08 -4.02 -8.31
N ALA A 133 17.82 -3.78 -9.40
CA ALA A 133 17.31 -3.95 -10.76
C ALA A 133 17.06 -5.42 -11.11
N ASP A 134 17.89 -6.34 -10.64
CA ASP A 134 17.71 -7.78 -10.85
C ASP A 134 16.47 -8.31 -10.12
N ARG A 135 16.22 -7.84 -8.88
CA ARG A 135 15.07 -8.24 -8.05
C ARG A 135 13.78 -7.50 -8.42
N SER A 136 13.88 -6.29 -8.97
CA SER A 136 12.74 -5.43 -9.30
C SER A 136 12.98 -4.66 -10.61
N PRO A 137 12.95 -5.37 -11.74
CA PRO A 137 13.27 -4.81 -13.05
C PRO A 137 12.28 -3.72 -13.50
N HIS A 138 11.03 -3.75 -13.05
CA HIS A 138 10.06 -2.71 -13.40
C HIS A 138 10.18 -1.50 -12.47
N LEU A 139 10.26 -1.72 -11.15
CA LEU A 139 10.46 -0.61 -10.20
C LEU A 139 11.76 0.16 -10.46
N SER A 140 12.85 -0.53 -10.78
CA SER A 140 14.14 0.12 -11.07
C SER A 140 14.10 1.07 -12.26
N ARG A 141 13.18 0.86 -13.21
CA ARG A 141 12.96 1.77 -14.35
C ARG A 141 12.08 2.97 -14.02
N LEU A 142 11.25 2.89 -12.98
CA LEU A 142 10.37 3.98 -12.55
C LEU A 142 10.93 4.81 -11.41
N ILE A 143 11.83 4.27 -10.61
CA ILE A 143 12.18 4.84 -9.30
C ILE A 143 12.59 6.32 -9.36
N ASP A 144 13.29 6.73 -10.42
CA ASP A 144 13.78 8.09 -10.60
C ASP A 144 12.74 9.03 -11.26
N SER A 145 11.60 8.50 -11.73
CA SER A 145 10.47 9.26 -12.30
C SER A 145 9.23 9.32 -11.39
N LEU A 146 9.27 8.68 -10.22
CA LEU A 146 8.15 8.70 -9.27
C LEU A 146 7.97 10.09 -8.65
N THR A 147 6.71 10.54 -8.58
CA THR A 147 6.35 11.64 -7.68
C THR A 147 6.19 11.08 -6.27
N VAL A 148 7.08 11.48 -5.35
CA VAL A 148 7.10 10.96 -3.98
C VAL A 148 6.73 12.06 -3.00
N ALA A 149 5.77 11.76 -2.11
CA ALA A 149 5.44 12.58 -0.96
C ALA A 149 5.73 11.79 0.31
N GLU A 150 6.70 12.24 1.10
CA GLU A 150 7.05 11.56 2.36
C GLU A 150 5.89 11.67 3.35
N PHE A 151 5.45 10.52 3.85
CA PHE A 151 4.52 10.45 4.97
C PHE A 151 5.20 10.90 6.27
N PRO A 152 4.44 11.43 7.25
CA PRO A 152 5.01 11.72 8.56
C PRO A 152 5.69 10.50 9.17
N ASN A 153 6.70 10.74 9.99
CA ASN A 153 7.51 9.67 10.59
C ASN A 153 6.60 8.60 11.23
N GLU A 154 6.82 7.34 10.85
CA GLU A 154 6.03 6.18 11.29
C GLU A 154 5.96 6.04 12.83
N ARG A 155 6.95 6.57 13.58
CA ARG A 155 6.93 6.61 15.05
C ARG A 155 5.87 7.56 15.59
N VAL A 156 5.62 8.66 14.88
CA VAL A 156 4.53 9.60 15.21
C VAL A 156 3.18 8.95 14.93
N LEU A 157 3.10 8.13 13.88
CA LEU A 157 1.87 7.42 13.47
C LEU A 157 1.72 6.04 14.12
N LYS A 158 2.69 5.60 14.94
CA LYS A 158 2.75 4.28 15.59
C LYS A 158 2.58 3.09 14.63
N LEU A 159 3.00 3.26 13.37
CA LEU A 159 2.89 2.24 12.32
C LEU A 159 3.96 1.14 12.43
N ARG A 160 4.90 1.25 13.37
CA ARG A 160 5.82 0.16 13.75
C ARG A 160 5.59 -0.31 15.17
N HIS A 161 5.92 -1.58 15.42
CA HIS A 161 6.07 -2.07 16.78
C HIS A 161 7.02 -1.14 17.53
N SER A 162 6.59 -0.66 18.69
CA SER A 162 7.45 0.08 19.62
C SER A 162 8.46 -0.90 20.22
N PHE A 163 9.43 -1.36 19.43
CA PHE A 163 10.65 -1.91 20.00
C PHE A 163 11.51 -0.72 20.41
N ASN A 164 11.34 -0.31 21.68
CA ASN A 164 12.44 0.26 22.42
C ASN A 164 13.46 -0.87 22.58
N LEU A 165 14.58 -0.79 21.85
CA LEU A 165 15.94 -1.05 22.31
C LEU A 165 16.89 -0.27 21.39
#